data_AF-K4QX29-F1
#
_entry.id   AF-K4QX29-F1
#
_cell.length_a   1.000
_cell.length_b   1.000
_cell.length_c   1.000
_cell.angle_alpha   90.00
_cell.angle_beta   90.00
_cell.angle_gamma   90.00
#
_symmetry.space_group_name_H-M   'P 1'
#
loop_
_entity.id
_entity.type
_entity.pdbx_description
1 polymer ?
#
loop_
_entity_poly.entity_id
_entity_poly.type
_entity_poly.pdbx_seq_one_letter_code
_entity_poly.pdbx_strand_id
1 'polypeptide(L)'
;MRALEPPAERSAIAAAEQVVGQPLPEPLVESLLRHNGMGHYDLLPPFWSLLSAQDIAKSWQLRMKIYADELPRAKERDPEADHGPWWHAQWIPFAFDGAGDYLVIDQRPSRRRGRIGNADHETGCSFSPHPMWASLPALLESTATSLETGEPLDGYAPLAVDEDELDWEIY
;
A
#
# COMPACT_ATOMS: atom_id res chain seq x y z
N MET A 1 -22.08 3.35 8.54
CA MET A 1 -21.23 4.59 8.38
C MET A 1 -20.49 4.43 7.05
N ARG A 2 -20.07 5.46 6.30
CA ARG A 2 -19.31 5.19 5.06
C ARG A 2 -17.86 4.87 5.41
N ALA A 3 -17.42 3.63 5.18
CA ALA A 3 -16.05 3.18 5.46
C ALA A 3 -14.99 3.87 4.58
N LEU A 4 -15.34 4.17 3.33
CA LEU A 4 -14.51 4.95 2.41
C LEU A 4 -14.73 6.45 2.59
N GLU A 5 -13.64 7.19 2.72
CA GLU A 5 -13.68 8.64 2.88
C GLU A 5 -14.10 9.34 1.57
N PRO A 6 -14.61 10.59 1.65
CA PRO A 6 -14.81 11.41 0.46
C PRO A 6 -13.51 11.61 -0.35
N PRO A 7 -13.60 12.02 -1.63
CA PRO A 7 -12.45 12.39 -2.45
C PRO A 7 -11.45 13.32 -1.75
N ALA A 8 -10.16 13.07 -1.98
CA ALA A 8 -9.09 13.95 -1.52
C ALA A 8 -9.12 15.29 -2.26
N GLU A 9 -8.83 16.37 -1.55
CA GLU A 9 -8.51 17.63 -2.21
C GLU A 9 -7.16 17.52 -2.94
N ARG A 10 -7.05 18.15 -4.12
CA ARG A 10 -5.79 18.20 -4.88
C ARG A 10 -4.66 18.87 -4.09
N SER A 11 -4.99 19.81 -3.20
CA SER A 11 -4.07 20.46 -2.27
C SER A 11 -3.42 19.47 -1.30
N ALA A 12 -4.19 18.50 -0.78
CA ALA A 12 -3.70 17.47 0.12
C ALA A 12 -2.76 16.48 -0.61
N ILE A 13 -3.11 16.09 -1.85
CA ILE A 13 -2.24 15.27 -2.70
C ILE A 13 -0.92 15.99 -2.97
N ALA A 14 -0.97 17.27 -3.37
CA ALA A 14 0.23 18.07 -3.62
C ALA A 14 1.11 18.22 -2.36
N ALA A 15 0.50 18.38 -1.18
CA ALA A 15 1.23 18.42 0.08
C ALA A 15 1.92 17.07 0.38
N ALA A 16 1.27 15.94 0.08
CA ALA A 16 1.87 14.63 0.22
C ALA A 16 3.07 14.44 -0.73
N GLU A 17 2.93 14.83 -2.00
CA GLU A 17 4.02 14.81 -2.99
C GLU A 17 5.22 15.66 -2.55
N GLN A 18 4.97 16.83 -1.93
CA GLN A 18 6.03 17.67 -1.39
C GLN A 18 6.80 16.99 -0.25
N VAL A 19 6.11 16.28 0.65
CA VAL A 19 6.74 15.54 1.75
C VAL A 19 7.55 14.36 1.22
N VAL A 20 6.96 13.59 0.29
CA VAL A 20 7.58 12.41 -0.32
C VAL A 20 8.75 12.79 -1.24
N GLY A 21 8.76 14.01 -1.77
CA GLY A 21 9.82 14.52 -2.64
C GLY A 21 9.76 13.99 -4.09
N GLN A 22 8.67 13.32 -4.46
CA GLN A 22 8.38 12.86 -5.82
C GLN A 22 6.86 12.80 -6.05
N PRO A 23 6.38 12.85 -7.31
CA PRO A 23 4.97 12.70 -7.62
C PRO A 23 4.42 11.37 -7.14
N LEU A 24 3.16 11.36 -6.69
CA LEU A 24 2.45 10.11 -6.44
C LEU A 24 2.14 9.42 -7.79
N PRO A 25 2.13 8.08 -7.85
CA PRO A 25 1.84 7.38 -9.10
C PRO A 25 0.39 7.66 -9.52
N GLU A 26 0.15 7.81 -10.81
CA GLU A 26 -1.18 8.17 -11.34
C GLU A 26 -2.32 7.28 -10.81
N PRO A 27 -2.21 5.93 -10.74
CA PRO A 27 -3.25 5.10 -10.15
C PRO A 27 -3.56 5.42 -8.68
N LEU A 28 -2.55 5.83 -7.91
CA LEU A 28 -2.74 6.23 -6.51
C LEU A 28 -3.43 7.59 -6.42
N VAL A 29 -3.07 8.54 -7.27
CA VAL A 29 -3.75 9.84 -7.38
C VAL A 29 -5.22 9.64 -7.76
N GLU A 30 -5.52 8.79 -8.73
CA GLU A 30 -6.89 8.47 -9.11
C GLU A 30 -7.69 7.83 -7.98
N SER A 31 -7.06 6.90 -7.23
CA SER A 31 -7.68 6.28 -6.05
C SER A 31 -8.03 7.33 -5.01
N LEU A 32 -7.07 8.20 -4.66
CA LEU A 32 -7.27 9.30 -3.68
C LEU A 32 -8.35 10.29 -4.12
N LEU A 33 -8.45 10.59 -5.42
CA LEU A 33 -9.49 11.46 -5.98
C LEU A 33 -10.88 10.81 -6.00
N ARG A 34 -10.99 9.50 -5.80
CA ARG A 34 -12.27 8.80 -5.57
C ARG A 34 -12.56 8.72 -4.07
N HIS A 35 -11.58 8.30 -3.28
CA HIS A 35 -11.67 8.13 -1.83
C HIS A 35 -10.34 8.48 -1.17
N ASN A 36 -10.35 9.40 -0.21
CA ASN A 36 -9.14 9.82 0.51
C ASN A 36 -8.73 8.81 1.58
N GLY A 37 -8.48 7.58 1.17
CA GLY A 37 -8.31 6.44 2.07
C GLY A 37 -9.64 5.99 2.66
N MET A 38 -9.54 5.36 3.82
CA MET A 38 -10.67 4.80 4.53
C MET A 38 -10.48 4.84 6.04
N GLY A 39 -11.55 4.57 6.78
CA GLY A 39 -11.44 4.21 8.19
C GLY A 39 -10.68 2.88 8.39
N HIS A 40 -10.50 2.46 9.64
CA HIS A 40 -9.85 1.19 9.95
C HIS A 40 -10.79 -0.01 9.70
N TYR A 41 -10.86 -0.45 8.44
CA TYR A 41 -11.63 -1.61 8.00
C TYR A 41 -10.82 -2.34 6.91
N ASP A 42 -10.70 -3.66 6.98
CA ASP A 42 -9.74 -4.45 6.20
C ASP A 42 -10.19 -4.67 4.75
N LEU A 43 -10.08 -3.61 3.92
CA LEU A 43 -10.57 -3.65 2.54
C LEU A 43 -9.73 -4.56 1.64
N LEU A 44 -8.41 -4.50 1.76
CA LEU A 44 -7.52 -5.28 0.90
C LEU A 44 -7.06 -6.54 1.65
N PRO A 45 -6.97 -7.69 0.97
CA PRO A 45 -6.57 -8.93 1.62
C PRO A 45 -5.11 -8.89 2.11
N PRO A 46 -4.80 -9.52 3.25
CA PRO A 46 -5.77 -10.01 4.23
C PRO A 46 -6.32 -8.92 5.17
N PHE A 47 -5.56 -7.86 5.44
CA PHE A 47 -5.92 -6.89 6.48
C PHE A 47 -5.36 -5.48 6.24
N TRP A 48 -5.41 -4.99 5.00
CA TRP A 48 -4.89 -3.65 4.69
C TRP A 48 -5.98 -2.60 4.51
N SER A 49 -5.85 -1.54 5.28
CA SER A 49 -6.63 -0.31 5.16
C SER A 49 -5.92 0.69 4.25
N LEU A 50 -6.65 1.30 3.30
CA LEU A 50 -6.11 2.33 2.41
C LEU A 50 -5.81 3.64 3.16
N LEU A 51 -4.61 4.19 2.95
CA LEU A 51 -4.17 5.43 3.57
C LEU A 51 -4.78 6.66 2.89
N SER A 52 -5.06 7.69 3.69
CA SER A 52 -5.34 9.04 3.19
C SER A 52 -4.09 9.71 2.63
N ALA A 53 -4.24 10.74 1.80
CA ALA A 53 -3.09 11.53 1.31
C ALA A 53 -2.23 12.07 2.48
N GLN A 54 -2.86 12.47 3.58
CA GLN A 54 -2.15 12.95 4.76
C GLN A 54 -1.35 11.83 5.43
N ASP A 55 -1.94 10.63 5.55
CA ASP A 55 -1.28 9.51 6.24
C ASP A 55 -0.18 8.89 5.38
N ILE A 56 -0.29 8.89 4.05
CA ILE A 56 0.82 8.59 3.13
C ILE A 56 2.04 9.46 3.48
N ALA A 57 1.83 10.77 3.61
CA ALA A 57 2.90 11.72 3.92
C ALA A 57 3.52 11.47 5.32
N LYS A 58 2.68 11.29 6.34
CA LYS A 58 3.12 11.02 7.71
C LYS A 58 3.90 9.70 7.80
N SER A 59 3.37 8.63 7.21
CA SER A 59 3.98 7.31 7.23
C SER A 59 5.31 7.32 6.49
N TRP A 60 5.39 7.94 5.31
CA TRP A 60 6.65 8.08 4.59
C TRP A 60 7.69 8.86 5.40
N GLN A 61 7.31 9.99 5.99
CA GLN A 61 8.22 10.82 6.78
C GLN A 61 8.73 10.08 8.03
N LEU A 62 7.85 9.36 8.73
CA LEU A 62 8.21 8.54 9.88
C LEU A 62 9.21 7.45 9.49
N ARG A 63 8.94 6.72 8.40
CA ARG A 63 9.80 5.65 7.90
C ARG A 63 11.15 6.16 7.47
N MET A 64 11.20 7.30 6.77
CA MET A 64 12.46 7.95 6.41
C MET A 64 13.27 8.40 7.63
N LYS A 65 12.61 8.90 8.67
CA LYS A 65 13.28 9.27 9.93
C LYS A 65 13.93 8.07 10.60
N ILE A 66 13.22 6.94 10.68
CA ILE A 66 13.76 5.69 11.26
C ILE A 66 14.91 5.17 10.38
N TYR A 67 14.70 5.15 9.06
CA TYR A 67 15.69 4.65 8.11
C TYR A 67 16.97 5.51 8.06
N ALA A 68 16.88 6.82 8.35
CA ALA A 68 18.05 7.70 8.38
C ALA A 68 19.11 7.25 9.41
N ASP A 69 18.68 6.69 10.54
CA ASP A 69 19.57 6.15 11.57
C ASP A 69 20.28 4.86 11.11
N GLU A 70 19.65 4.11 10.20
CA GLU A 70 20.18 2.86 9.63
C GLU A 70 20.95 3.04 8.32
N LEU A 71 20.76 4.18 7.63
CA LEU A 71 21.35 4.50 6.33
C LEU A 71 22.85 4.20 6.22
N PRO A 72 23.69 4.51 7.24
CA PRO A 72 25.13 4.22 7.17
C PRO A 72 25.46 2.73 7.05
N ARG A 73 24.53 1.85 7.41
CA ARG A 73 24.67 0.38 7.38
C ARG A 73 23.81 -0.27 6.31
N ALA A 74 22.86 0.47 5.74
CA ALA A 74 21.96 -0.02 4.72
C ALA A 74 22.74 -0.38 3.44
N LYS A 75 22.50 -1.59 2.93
CA LYS A 75 22.99 -2.01 1.62
C LYS A 75 21.86 -1.82 0.62
N GLU A 76 22.13 -1.06 -0.43
CA GLU A 76 21.24 -0.98 -1.58
C GLU A 76 20.98 -2.40 -2.12
N ARG A 77 19.72 -2.69 -2.45
CA ARG A 77 19.32 -3.99 -3.00
C ARG A 77 18.86 -3.80 -4.43
N ASP A 78 19.13 -4.81 -5.25
CA ASP A 78 18.65 -4.84 -6.63
C ASP A 78 17.14 -4.56 -6.68
N PRO A 79 16.67 -3.52 -7.39
CA PRO A 79 15.25 -3.21 -7.50
C PRO A 79 14.44 -4.27 -8.27
N GLU A 80 15.10 -5.25 -8.90
CA GLU A 80 14.44 -6.42 -9.51
C GLU A 80 14.31 -7.60 -8.54
N ALA A 81 15.03 -7.60 -7.41
CA ALA A 81 14.97 -8.70 -6.45
C ALA A 81 13.60 -8.80 -5.77
N ASP A 82 13.28 -9.99 -5.27
CA ASP A 82 12.04 -10.26 -4.54
C ASP A 82 12.10 -9.83 -3.07
N HIS A 83 13.29 -9.42 -2.60
CA HIS A 83 13.50 -8.83 -1.27
C HIS A 83 14.25 -7.50 -1.38
N GLY A 84 13.76 -6.50 -0.65
CA GLY A 84 14.32 -5.16 -0.57
C GLY A 84 15.04 -4.87 0.74
N PRO A 85 15.53 -3.62 0.92
CA PRO A 85 15.92 -3.12 2.24
C PRO A 85 14.70 -3.01 3.19
N TRP A 86 14.96 -2.62 4.44
CA TRP A 86 13.89 -2.30 5.41
C TRP A 86 12.99 -1.15 4.93
N TRP A 87 13.58 -0.12 4.33
CA TRP A 87 12.85 0.97 3.68
C TRP A 87 13.66 1.55 2.51
N HIS A 88 12.99 2.27 1.61
CA HIS A 88 13.63 2.98 0.52
C HIS A 88 12.89 4.30 0.22
N ALA A 89 13.62 5.36 -0.12
CA ALA A 89 13.05 6.70 -0.32
C ALA A 89 12.03 6.76 -1.48
N GLN A 90 12.21 5.92 -2.50
CA GLN A 90 11.30 5.81 -3.65
C GLN A 90 10.13 4.85 -3.44
N TRP A 91 9.90 4.36 -2.21
CA TRP A 91 8.71 3.57 -1.90
C TRP A 91 7.62 4.47 -1.33
N ILE A 92 6.42 4.35 -1.89
CA ILE A 92 5.28 5.17 -1.50
C ILE A 92 4.30 4.27 -0.75
N PRO A 93 4.14 4.42 0.58
CA PRO A 93 3.13 3.67 1.32
C PRO A 93 1.73 4.07 0.84
N PHE A 94 0.81 3.12 0.76
CA PHE A 94 -0.58 3.39 0.38
C PHE A 94 -1.61 2.57 1.17
N ALA A 95 -1.19 1.54 1.89
CA ALA A 95 -2.04 0.80 2.82
C ALA A 95 -1.26 0.43 4.10
N PHE A 96 -1.99 0.23 5.19
CA PHE A 96 -1.47 -0.03 6.53
C PHE A 96 -2.30 -1.11 7.22
N ASP A 97 -1.64 -1.96 8.00
CA ASP A 97 -2.24 -3.10 8.72
C ASP A 97 -2.71 -2.77 10.15
N GLY A 98 -2.46 -1.54 10.63
CA GLY A 98 -2.74 -1.20 12.03
C GLY A 98 -1.61 -1.52 13.01
N ALA A 99 -0.63 -2.34 12.62
CA ALA A 99 0.36 -2.94 13.52
C ALA A 99 1.83 -2.59 13.18
N GLY A 100 2.09 -1.98 12.03
CA GLY A 100 3.43 -1.52 11.68
C GLY A 100 3.81 -1.82 10.24
N ASP A 101 3.06 -2.60 9.49
CA ASP A 101 3.44 -2.96 8.13
C ASP A 101 2.78 -2.04 7.12
N TYR A 102 3.41 -1.89 5.97
CA TYR A 102 2.87 -1.07 4.89
C TYR A 102 2.90 -1.81 3.57
N LEU A 103 1.81 -1.70 2.80
CA LEU A 103 1.92 -1.90 1.37
C LEU A 103 2.52 -0.65 0.73
N VAL A 104 3.54 -0.85 -0.09
CA VAL A 104 4.28 0.21 -0.77
C VAL A 104 4.26 0.03 -2.29
N ILE A 105 4.19 1.13 -3.03
CA ILE A 105 4.42 1.15 -4.48
C ILE A 105 5.90 1.43 -4.73
N ASP A 106 6.59 0.51 -5.41
CA ASP A 106 8.02 0.66 -5.73
C ASP A 106 8.22 1.58 -6.94
N GLN A 107 8.69 2.81 -6.72
CA GLN A 107 9.00 3.77 -7.80
C GLN A 107 10.47 3.75 -8.24
N ARG A 108 11.28 2.79 -7.77
CA ARG A 108 12.67 2.67 -8.22
C ARG A 108 12.73 2.43 -9.73
N PRO A 109 13.75 2.96 -10.42
CA PRO A 109 13.91 2.77 -11.86
C PRO A 109 14.26 1.31 -12.17
N SER A 110 13.24 0.52 -12.54
CA SER A 110 13.36 -0.89 -12.86
C SER A 110 12.26 -1.30 -13.85
N ARG A 111 12.34 -2.52 -14.41
CA ARG A 111 11.30 -3.11 -15.27
C ARG A 111 10.02 -3.40 -14.49
N ARG A 112 10.14 -3.59 -13.17
CA ARG A 112 9.03 -3.85 -12.25
C ARG A 112 8.55 -2.59 -11.52
N ARG A 113 8.91 -1.39 -11.97
CA ARG A 113 8.45 -0.13 -11.39
C ARG A 113 6.91 -0.10 -11.33
N GLY A 114 6.37 0.23 -10.17
CA GLY A 114 4.93 0.24 -9.89
C GLY A 114 4.41 -1.01 -9.19
N ARG A 115 5.24 -2.06 -9.02
CA ARG A 115 4.88 -3.23 -8.22
C ARG A 115 4.58 -2.88 -6.77
N ILE A 116 3.76 -3.70 -6.15
CA ILE A 116 3.40 -3.61 -4.74
C ILE A 116 4.35 -4.49 -3.93
N GLY A 117 4.92 -3.93 -2.87
CA GLY A 117 5.70 -4.65 -1.87
C GLY A 117 5.03 -4.62 -0.51
N ASN A 118 5.27 -5.65 0.30
CA ASN A 118 4.97 -5.64 1.73
C ASN A 118 6.24 -5.20 2.47
N ALA A 119 6.22 -3.99 3.04
CA ALA A 119 7.26 -3.46 3.90
C ALA A 119 6.99 -3.84 5.36
N ASP A 120 7.43 -5.06 5.70
CA ASP A 120 7.36 -5.63 7.04
C ASP A 120 8.34 -4.92 7.98
N HIS A 121 7.85 -4.51 9.14
CA HIS A 121 8.64 -3.69 10.07
C HIS A 121 9.75 -4.45 10.81
N GLU A 122 9.73 -5.79 10.81
CA GLU A 122 10.70 -6.66 11.49
C GLU A 122 11.77 -7.21 10.54
N THR A 123 11.35 -7.59 9.33
CA THR A 123 12.15 -8.38 8.38
C THR A 123 12.48 -7.62 7.10
N GLY A 124 11.84 -6.47 6.87
CA GLY A 124 12.02 -5.62 5.70
C GLY A 124 11.14 -6.02 4.51
N CYS A 125 11.36 -5.39 3.36
CA CYS A 125 10.39 -5.49 2.27
C CYS A 125 10.50 -6.81 1.48
N SER A 126 9.35 -7.40 1.20
CA SER A 126 9.19 -8.50 0.25
C SER A 126 8.29 -8.12 -0.92
N PHE A 127 8.49 -8.76 -2.07
CA PHE A 127 7.69 -8.58 -3.28
C PHE A 127 7.21 -9.94 -3.76
N SER A 128 5.91 -10.21 -3.62
CA SER A 128 5.32 -11.46 -4.10
C SER A 128 5.29 -11.53 -5.63
N PRO A 129 5.53 -12.70 -6.24
CA PRO A 129 5.39 -12.88 -7.68
C PRO A 129 3.93 -13.00 -8.15
N HIS A 130 2.96 -13.07 -7.22
CA HIS A 130 1.56 -13.22 -7.60
C HIS A 130 1.05 -12.00 -8.40
N PRO A 131 0.32 -12.18 -9.53
CA PRO A 131 -0.02 -11.09 -10.45
C PRO A 131 -0.78 -9.91 -9.84
N MET A 132 -1.56 -10.13 -8.78
CA MET A 132 -2.28 -9.05 -8.09
C MET A 132 -1.32 -7.95 -7.58
N TRP A 133 -0.09 -8.31 -7.22
CA TRP A 133 0.91 -7.40 -6.68
C TRP A 133 1.70 -6.68 -7.77
N ALA A 134 1.40 -6.91 -9.05
CA ALA A 134 2.11 -6.29 -10.16
C ALA A 134 1.89 -4.77 -10.23
N SER A 135 0.75 -4.26 -9.75
CA SER A 135 0.42 -2.83 -9.73
C SER A 135 -0.80 -2.54 -8.85
N LEU A 136 -1.01 -1.28 -8.47
CA LEU A 136 -2.21 -0.88 -7.73
C LEU A 136 -3.52 -1.20 -8.49
N PRO A 137 -3.66 -0.95 -9.81
CA PRO A 137 -4.84 -1.40 -10.56
C PRO A 137 -5.06 -2.91 -10.49
N ALA A 138 -4.02 -3.72 -10.64
CA ALA A 138 -4.13 -5.18 -10.57
C ALA A 138 -4.61 -5.65 -9.18
N LEU A 139 -4.11 -5.02 -8.11
CA LEU A 139 -4.54 -5.30 -6.76
C LEU A 139 -6.02 -4.96 -6.57
N LEU A 140 -6.43 -3.75 -6.92
CA LEU A 140 -7.82 -3.29 -6.76
C LEU A 140 -8.80 -4.11 -7.62
N GLU A 141 -8.44 -4.44 -8.85
CA GLU A 141 -9.25 -5.27 -9.75
C GLU A 141 -9.39 -6.71 -9.24
N SER A 142 -8.30 -7.30 -8.75
CA SER A 142 -8.33 -8.64 -8.16
C SER A 142 -9.19 -8.67 -6.90
N THR A 143 -9.04 -7.68 -6.01
CA THR A 143 -9.86 -7.54 -4.81
C THR A 143 -11.33 -7.37 -5.16
N ALA A 144 -11.67 -6.48 -6.10
CA ALA A 144 -13.05 -6.28 -6.53
C ALA A 144 -13.66 -7.56 -7.11
N THR A 145 -12.92 -8.27 -7.96
CA THR A 145 -13.36 -9.55 -8.54
C THR A 145 -13.66 -10.59 -7.46
N SER A 146 -12.79 -10.70 -6.45
CA SER A 146 -13.00 -11.61 -5.32
C SER A 146 -14.24 -11.23 -4.52
N LEU A 147 -14.44 -9.95 -4.20
CA LEU A 147 -15.63 -9.46 -3.50
C LEU A 147 -16.93 -9.68 -4.29
N GLU A 148 -16.89 -9.56 -5.62
CA GLU A 148 -18.07 -9.75 -6.49
C GLU A 148 -18.45 -11.22 -6.68
N THR A 149 -17.46 -12.12 -6.68
CA THR A 149 -17.65 -13.54 -7.00
C THR A 149 -17.69 -14.43 -5.77
N GLY A 150 -17.10 -14.00 -4.66
CA GLY A 150 -16.84 -14.81 -3.48
C GLY A 150 -15.67 -15.79 -3.65
N GLU A 151 -14.98 -15.78 -4.79
CA GLU A 151 -13.86 -16.69 -5.05
C GLU A 151 -12.59 -16.25 -4.28
N PRO A 152 -11.79 -17.20 -3.76
CA PRO A 152 -10.56 -16.88 -3.04
C PRO A 152 -9.54 -16.12 -3.90
N LEU A 153 -8.89 -15.12 -3.30
CA LEU A 153 -7.79 -14.35 -3.85
C LEU A 153 -6.50 -14.66 -3.10
N ASP A 154 -5.55 -15.32 -3.77
CA ASP A 154 -4.23 -15.66 -3.21
C ASP A 154 -4.30 -16.37 -1.84
N GLY A 155 -5.28 -17.26 -1.68
CA GLY A 155 -5.50 -18.03 -0.44
C GLY A 155 -6.45 -17.38 0.57
N TYR A 156 -7.05 -16.23 0.25
CA TYR A 156 -7.98 -15.53 1.13
C TYR A 156 -9.37 -15.41 0.50
N ALA A 157 -10.40 -15.86 1.21
CA ALA A 157 -11.79 -15.70 0.81
C ALA A 157 -12.44 -14.51 1.52
N PRO A 158 -13.23 -13.68 0.83
CA PRO A 158 -13.91 -12.56 1.48
C PRO A 158 -15.03 -13.07 2.40
N LEU A 159 -15.07 -12.57 3.62
CA LEU A 159 -16.08 -12.85 4.62
C LEU A 159 -16.79 -11.55 5.02
N ALA A 160 -18.08 -11.44 4.71
CA ALA A 160 -18.91 -10.38 5.28
C ALA A 160 -19.26 -10.74 6.73
N VAL A 161 -18.67 -10.05 7.69
CA VAL A 161 -18.90 -10.27 9.13
C VAL A 161 -20.24 -9.67 9.54
N ASP A 162 -20.53 -8.45 9.07
CA ASP A 162 -21.85 -7.80 9.16
C ASP A 162 -22.09 -6.81 7.99
N GLU A 163 -23.05 -5.88 8.12
CA GLU A 163 -23.38 -4.91 7.06
C GLU A 163 -22.26 -3.88 6.79
N ASP A 164 -21.41 -3.59 7.78
CA ASP A 164 -20.37 -2.56 7.72
C ASP A 164 -18.94 -3.16 7.88
N GLU A 165 -18.80 -4.47 8.13
CA GLU A 165 -17.53 -5.16 8.39
C GLU A 165 -17.21 -6.28 7.37
N LEU A 166 -16.00 -6.22 6.80
CA LEU A 166 -15.40 -7.19 5.89
C LEU A 166 -14.13 -7.77 6.54
N ASP A 167 -13.97 -9.09 6.43
CA ASP A 167 -12.75 -9.83 6.80
C ASP A 167 -12.32 -10.75 5.63
N TRP A 168 -11.14 -11.36 5.76
CA TRP A 168 -10.54 -12.27 4.79
C TRP A 168 -10.08 -13.56 5.49
N GLU A 169 -10.82 -14.65 5.31
CA GLU A 169 -10.48 -15.94 5.91
C GLU A 169 -9.50 -16.74 5.04
N ILE A 170 -8.62 -17.50 5.71
CA ILE A 170 -7.71 -18.44 5.03
C ILE A 170 -8.54 -19.60 4.44
N TYR A 171 -8.35 -19.84 3.15
CA TYR A 171 -8.97 -20.94 2.39
C TYR A 171 -8.06 -22.17 2.26
#